data_AF-A0A2P4X6X4-F1
#
_entry.id   AF-A0A2P4X6X4-F1
#
_cell.length_a   1.000
_cell.length_b   1.000
_cell.length_c   1.000
_cell.angle_alpha   90.00
_cell.angle_beta   90.00
_cell.angle_gamma   90.00
#
_symmetry.space_group_name_H-M   'P 1'
#
loop_
_entity.id
_entity.type
_entity.pdbx_description
1 polymer ?
#
loop_
_entity_poly.entity_id
_entity_poly.type
_entity_poly.pdbx_seq_one_letter_code
_entity_poly.pdbx_strand_id
1 'polypeptide(L)'
;MKALLAAQSRTEEERDQLQRELHSQAQQKEAMAKQKDEMVSQLEALEHKLISGGRVLDKAAKQERQLREAQARVEAQKRQELQLAQELAEKEDSNMLLEEQYATLQEAVDDKTRKLKKLWAKHKAATTEIEDLKAEFQAEKEDMLDTVRELTRQLKLKYLLLSHFVPLDEAQSLEKRARYDADHDAWQVSRLETKPSSLRPKRPISRRGARRIESEYARRNRLIDPLNVRWRSDNVVQLDLEMPERRTRDFEIANGTGYAHSMNYWLEHIGVATEGDVEITFANEVEVAPSGLASSKDKSQSTSNGGSKEGKESKEGTKKASSSSSADDKSRKSASKRPPTASRRRREQLDE
;
A
#
# COMPACT_ATOMS: atom_id res chain seq x y z
N MET A 1 68.65 -2.83 -65.55
CA MET A 1 67.24 -2.46 -65.28
C MET A 1 66.60 -3.19 -64.08
N LYS A 2 67.06 -4.37 -63.63
CA LYS A 2 66.44 -5.10 -62.49
C LYS A 2 66.81 -4.59 -61.08
N ALA A 3 67.99 -4.00 -60.89
CA ALA A 3 68.41 -3.51 -59.56
C ALA A 3 67.74 -2.19 -59.13
N LEU A 4 67.29 -1.36 -60.10
CA LEU A 4 66.62 -0.10 -59.81
C LEU A 4 65.17 -0.30 -59.36
N LEU A 5 64.46 -1.30 -59.91
CA LEU A 5 63.11 -1.65 -59.48
C LEU A 5 63.06 -2.25 -58.07
N ALA A 6 64.07 -3.06 -57.70
CA ALA A 6 64.16 -3.63 -56.35
C ALA A 6 64.58 -2.60 -55.29
N ALA A 7 65.36 -1.58 -55.67
CA ALA A 7 65.67 -0.45 -54.79
C ALA A 7 64.45 0.46 -54.63
N GLN A 8 63.70 0.71 -55.71
CA GLN A 8 62.43 1.44 -55.66
C GLN A 8 61.38 0.71 -54.82
N SER A 9 61.23 -0.61 -54.97
CA SER A 9 60.28 -1.40 -54.18
C SER A 9 60.64 -1.44 -52.69
N ARG A 10 61.93 -1.50 -52.34
CA ARG A 10 62.40 -1.39 -50.94
C ARG A 10 62.10 -0.01 -50.34
N THR A 11 62.29 1.06 -51.12
CA THR A 11 61.95 2.43 -50.66
C THR A 11 60.44 2.67 -50.59
N GLU A 12 59.65 2.00 -51.42
CA GLU A 12 58.18 2.05 -51.40
C GLU A 12 57.63 1.28 -50.18
N GLU A 13 58.17 0.10 -49.88
CA GLU A 13 57.78 -0.69 -48.71
C GLU A 13 58.09 0.01 -47.38
N GLU A 14 59.25 0.66 -47.26
CA GLU A 14 59.61 1.47 -46.08
C GLU A 14 58.72 2.71 -45.94
N ARG A 15 58.37 3.35 -47.07
CA ARG A 15 57.42 4.47 -47.08
C ARG A 15 56.03 4.04 -46.66
N ASP A 16 55.56 2.89 -47.13
CA ASP A 16 54.24 2.33 -46.77
C ASP A 16 54.18 1.93 -45.29
N GLN A 17 55.27 1.39 -44.75
CA GLN A 17 55.37 1.08 -43.31
C GLN A 17 55.31 2.35 -42.47
N LEU A 18 56.07 3.39 -42.81
CA LEU A 18 56.03 4.69 -42.14
C LEU A 18 54.66 5.36 -42.28
N GLN A 19 53.99 5.22 -43.42
CA GLN A 19 52.63 5.73 -43.62
C GLN A 19 51.61 4.99 -42.74
N ARG A 20 51.72 3.67 -42.59
CA ARG A 20 50.86 2.88 -41.68
C ARG A 20 51.12 3.24 -40.23
N GLU A 21 52.38 3.44 -39.84
CA GLU A 21 52.73 3.87 -38.48
C GLU A 21 52.18 5.27 -38.19
N LEU A 22 52.37 6.24 -39.10
CA LEU A 22 51.77 7.57 -38.99
C LEU A 22 50.24 7.51 -38.91
N HIS A 23 49.61 6.65 -39.73
CA HIS A 23 48.17 6.47 -39.70
C HIS A 23 47.69 5.85 -38.38
N SER A 24 48.41 4.85 -37.86
CA SER A 24 48.11 4.23 -36.57
C SER A 24 48.27 5.23 -35.40
N GLN A 25 49.32 6.07 -35.44
CA GLN A 25 49.53 7.13 -34.46
C GLN A 25 48.47 8.24 -34.57
N ALA A 26 48.03 8.57 -35.78
CA ALA A 26 46.94 9.52 -36.01
C ALA A 26 45.62 8.98 -35.44
N GLN A 27 45.29 7.71 -35.73
CA GLN A 27 44.09 7.06 -35.18
C GLN A 27 44.13 6.96 -33.64
N GLN A 28 45.29 6.66 -33.05
CA GLN A 28 45.45 6.67 -31.59
C GLN A 28 45.27 8.08 -31.01
N LYS A 29 45.82 9.12 -31.65
CA LYS A 29 45.62 10.51 -31.21
C LYS A 29 44.16 10.95 -31.33
N GLU A 30 43.46 10.55 -32.39
CA GLU A 30 42.03 10.83 -32.57
C GLU A 30 41.17 10.09 -31.54
N ALA A 31 41.47 8.82 -31.24
CA ALA A 31 40.78 8.07 -30.19
C ALA A 31 41.00 8.70 -28.81
N MET A 32 42.24 9.11 -28.50
CA MET A 32 42.56 9.81 -27.26
C MET A 32 41.91 11.20 -27.19
N ALA A 33 41.77 11.91 -28.32
CA ALA A 33 41.06 13.17 -28.38
C ALA A 33 39.56 12.98 -28.10
N LYS A 34 38.92 12.00 -28.76
CA LYS A 34 37.52 11.65 -28.52
C LYS A 34 37.26 11.27 -27.05
N GLN A 35 38.13 10.46 -26.45
CA GLN A 35 38.02 10.13 -25.03
C GLN A 35 38.17 11.36 -24.12
N LYS A 36 39.07 12.29 -24.46
CA LYS A 36 39.21 13.55 -23.70
C LYS A 36 37.95 14.40 -23.83
N ASP A 37 37.40 14.53 -25.04
CA ASP A 37 36.18 15.32 -25.28
C ASP A 37 34.98 14.70 -24.56
N GLU A 38 34.86 13.36 -24.56
CA GLU A 38 33.85 12.62 -23.79
C GLU A 38 34.00 12.88 -22.29
N MET A 39 35.22 12.80 -21.74
CA MET A 39 35.47 13.07 -20.32
C MET A 39 35.19 14.53 -19.95
N VAL A 40 35.53 15.49 -20.82
CA VAL A 40 35.20 16.91 -20.62
C VAL A 40 33.70 17.13 -20.61
N SER A 41 32.96 16.54 -21.55
CA SER A 41 31.49 16.65 -21.60
C SER A 41 30.82 16.07 -20.34
N GLN A 42 31.38 14.97 -19.79
CA GLN A 42 30.89 14.38 -18.54
C GLN A 42 31.18 15.28 -17.34
N LEU A 43 32.37 15.90 -17.28
CA LEU A 43 32.70 16.86 -16.23
C LEU A 43 31.77 18.08 -16.28
N GLU A 44 31.54 18.67 -17.45
CA GLU A 44 30.62 19.79 -17.63
C GLU A 44 29.18 19.44 -17.20
N ALA A 45 28.72 18.23 -17.55
CA ALA A 45 27.40 17.73 -17.12
C ALA A 45 27.32 17.55 -15.60
N LEU A 46 28.39 17.09 -14.95
CA LEU A 46 28.46 16.97 -13.49
C LEU A 46 28.52 18.34 -12.80
N GLU A 47 29.29 19.28 -13.33
CA GLU A 47 29.37 20.66 -12.83
C GLU A 47 28.01 21.36 -12.91
N HIS A 48 27.30 21.25 -14.05
CA HIS A 48 25.97 21.81 -14.19
C HIS A 48 24.96 21.19 -13.21
N LYS A 49 25.02 19.87 -12.99
CA LYS A 49 24.19 19.17 -11.99
C LYS A 49 24.53 19.62 -10.56
N LEU A 50 25.81 19.82 -10.23
CA LEU A 50 26.23 20.30 -8.92
C LEU A 50 25.78 21.75 -8.67
N ILE A 51 25.93 22.64 -9.67
CA ILE A 51 25.50 24.04 -9.57
C ILE A 51 23.98 24.14 -9.46
N SER A 52 23.24 23.35 -10.25
CA SER A 52 21.78 23.30 -10.13
C SER A 52 21.32 22.71 -8.79
N GLY A 53 22.00 21.67 -8.29
CA GLY A 53 21.79 21.12 -6.95
C GLY A 53 22.05 22.15 -5.83
N GLY A 54 23.16 22.89 -5.90
CA GLY A 54 23.50 23.94 -4.95
C GLY A 54 22.45 25.07 -4.91
N ARG A 55 21.96 25.50 -6.08
CA ARG A 55 20.86 26.48 -6.16
C ARG A 55 19.56 25.98 -5.55
N VAL A 56 19.24 24.69 -5.68
CA VAL A 56 18.06 24.08 -5.06
C VAL A 56 18.22 24.01 -3.55
N LEU A 57 19.39 23.61 -3.05
CA LEU A 57 19.71 23.60 -1.62
C LEU A 57 19.63 25.00 -1.00
N ASP A 58 20.18 26.02 -1.68
CA ASP A 58 20.12 27.41 -1.22
C ASP A 58 18.68 27.94 -1.19
N LYS A 59 17.86 27.59 -2.19
CA LYS A 59 16.42 27.93 -2.21
C LYS A 59 15.66 27.23 -1.09
N ALA A 60 15.91 25.94 -0.88
CA ALA A 60 15.29 25.17 0.20
C ALA A 60 15.68 25.73 1.57
N ALA A 61 16.96 26.07 1.80
CA ALA A 61 17.42 26.67 3.05
C ALA A 61 16.79 28.05 3.30
N LYS A 62 16.60 28.86 2.25
CA LYS A 62 15.88 30.15 2.36
C LYS A 62 14.40 29.94 2.70
N GLN A 63 13.74 28.99 2.04
CA GLN A 63 12.34 28.65 2.33
C GLN A 63 12.17 28.12 3.76
N GLU A 64 13.07 27.24 4.21
CA GLU A 64 13.07 26.70 5.58
C GLU A 64 13.25 27.81 6.63
N ARG A 65 14.17 28.77 6.38
CA ARG A 65 14.33 29.95 7.24
C ARG A 65 13.08 30.82 7.27
N GLN A 66 12.49 31.10 6.10
CA GLN A 66 11.25 31.87 6.00
C GLN A 66 10.09 31.17 6.71
N LEU A 67 9.97 29.84 6.60
CA LEU A 67 8.97 29.06 7.31
C LEU A 67 9.19 29.11 8.83
N ARG A 68 10.42 28.98 9.31
CA ARG A 68 10.74 29.12 10.74
C ARG A 68 10.41 30.51 11.26
N GLU A 69 10.77 31.56 10.53
CA GLU A 69 10.42 32.94 10.91
C GLU A 69 8.91 33.16 10.92
N ALA A 70 8.18 32.62 9.94
CA ALA A 70 6.72 32.70 9.90
C ALA A 70 6.08 31.95 11.08
N GLN A 71 6.56 30.74 11.38
CA GLN A 71 6.12 29.96 12.55
C GLN A 71 6.37 30.71 13.85
N ALA A 72 7.58 31.26 14.05
CA ALA A 72 7.92 32.05 15.23
C ALA A 72 7.04 33.30 15.37
N ARG A 73 6.70 33.98 14.26
CA ARG A 73 5.78 35.12 14.26
C ARG A 73 4.36 34.70 14.65
N VAL A 74 3.86 33.59 14.11
CA VAL A 74 2.54 33.05 14.47
C VAL A 74 2.49 32.66 15.94
N GLU A 75 3.53 32.01 16.45
CA GLU A 75 3.61 31.66 17.88
C GLU A 75 3.66 32.91 18.77
N ALA A 76 4.42 33.93 18.39
CA ALA A 76 4.46 35.19 19.12
C ALA A 76 3.09 35.89 19.12
N GLN A 77 2.40 35.92 17.98
CA GLN A 77 1.04 36.45 17.87
C GLN A 77 0.07 35.68 18.77
N LYS A 78 0.07 34.35 18.70
CA LYS A 78 -0.77 33.51 19.58
C LYS A 78 -0.50 33.75 21.06
N ARG A 79 0.77 33.91 21.45
CA ARG A 79 1.13 34.24 22.85
C ARG A 79 0.60 35.61 23.26
N GLN A 80 0.71 36.61 22.39
CA GLN A 80 0.16 37.95 22.64
C GLN A 80 -1.36 37.92 22.72
N GLU A 81 -2.03 37.22 21.80
CA GLU A 81 -3.49 37.04 21.81
C GLU A 81 -3.97 36.38 23.11
N LEU A 82 -3.28 35.32 23.55
CA LEU A 82 -3.60 34.65 24.82
C LEU A 82 -3.38 35.56 26.03
N GLN A 83 -2.30 36.34 26.05
CA GLN A 83 -2.04 37.31 27.12
C GLN A 83 -3.12 38.40 27.16
N LEU A 84 -3.47 38.97 26.00
CA LEU A 84 -4.53 39.97 25.90
C LEU A 84 -5.90 39.39 26.30
N ALA A 85 -6.19 38.15 25.93
CA ALA A 85 -7.43 37.48 26.32
C ALA A 85 -7.50 37.26 27.84
N GLN A 86 -6.39 36.88 28.48
CA GLN A 86 -6.29 36.76 29.94
C GLN A 86 -6.47 38.12 30.62
N GLU A 87 -5.77 39.15 30.15
CA GLU A 87 -5.92 40.51 30.69
C GLU A 87 -7.35 41.04 30.53
N LEU A 88 -8.01 40.76 29.40
CA LEU A 88 -9.41 41.12 29.20
C LEU A 88 -10.32 40.39 30.18
N ALA A 89 -10.12 39.09 30.40
CA ALA A 89 -10.88 38.33 31.39
C ALA A 89 -10.68 38.88 32.82
N GLU A 90 -9.45 39.20 33.22
CA GLU A 90 -9.15 39.80 34.52
C GLU A 90 -9.75 41.21 34.67
N LYS A 91 -9.75 42.00 33.58
CA LYS A 91 -10.41 43.32 33.54
C LYS A 91 -11.92 43.19 33.61
N GLU A 92 -12.51 42.20 32.96
CA GLU A 92 -13.95 41.93 33.05
C GLU A 92 -14.34 41.51 34.47
N ASP A 93 -13.56 40.65 35.12
CA ASP A 93 -13.79 40.21 36.49
C ASP A 93 -13.61 41.37 37.50
N SER A 94 -12.56 42.18 37.35
CA SER A 94 -12.34 43.35 38.21
C SER A 94 -13.36 44.47 37.99
N ASN A 95 -13.82 44.68 36.75
CA ASN A 95 -14.90 45.62 36.45
C ASN A 95 -16.23 45.14 37.06
N MET A 96 -16.52 43.83 37.00
CA MET A 96 -17.68 43.26 37.70
C MET A 96 -17.64 43.50 39.22
N LEU A 97 -16.46 43.53 39.83
CA LEU A 97 -16.27 43.86 41.25
C LEU A 97 -16.43 45.36 41.54
N LEU A 98 -15.98 46.23 40.63
CA LEU A 98 -16.04 47.68 40.83
C LEU A 98 -17.44 48.28 40.61
N GLU A 99 -18.26 47.64 39.76
CA GLU A 99 -19.69 47.93 39.55
C GLU A 99 -20.57 47.73 40.80
N GLU A 100 -20.01 47.37 41.97
CA GLU A 100 -20.75 47.17 43.22
C GLU A 100 -21.22 48.47 43.90
N GLN A 101 -20.83 49.64 43.39
CA GLN A 101 -21.33 50.95 43.83
C GLN A 101 -22.61 51.30 43.05
N TYR A 102 -23.76 50.79 43.49
CA TYR A 102 -25.05 51.04 42.85
C TYR A 102 -25.61 52.43 43.19
N ALA A 103 -26.04 53.20 42.19
CA ALA A 103 -26.70 54.50 42.39
C ALA A 103 -28.18 54.32 42.83
N THR A 104 -28.84 53.24 42.40
CA THR A 104 -30.23 52.92 42.76
C THR A 104 -30.44 51.44 43.12
N LEU A 105 -31.37 51.14 44.04
CA LEU A 105 -31.75 49.75 44.41
C LEU A 105 -32.22 48.91 43.22
N GLN A 106 -32.87 49.51 42.22
CA GLN A 106 -33.35 48.82 41.02
C GLN A 106 -32.20 48.38 40.11
N GLU A 107 -31.19 49.24 39.92
CA GLU A 107 -29.96 48.90 39.17
C GLU A 107 -29.21 47.75 39.85
N ALA A 108 -29.15 47.75 41.20
CA ALA A 108 -28.55 46.66 41.95
C ALA A 108 -29.25 45.31 41.72
N VAL A 109 -30.58 45.31 41.60
CA VAL A 109 -31.35 44.09 41.30
C VAL A 109 -31.09 43.64 39.87
N ASP A 110 -31.12 44.55 38.90
CA ASP A 110 -30.87 44.25 37.50
C ASP A 110 -29.46 43.69 37.28
N ASP A 111 -28.44 44.29 37.87
CA ASP A 111 -27.06 43.82 37.77
C ASP A 111 -26.85 42.48 38.47
N LYS A 112 -27.45 42.26 39.64
CA LYS A 112 -27.46 40.95 40.29
C LYS A 112 -28.16 39.90 39.43
N THR A 113 -29.28 40.23 38.76
CA THR A 113 -29.94 39.27 37.85
C THR A 113 -29.09 38.97 36.62
N ARG A 114 -28.35 39.96 36.08
CA ARG A 114 -27.40 39.76 34.97
C ARG A 114 -26.24 38.87 35.40
N LYS A 115 -25.62 39.14 36.56
CA LYS A 115 -24.56 38.30 37.16
C LYS A 115 -25.06 36.87 37.38
N LEU A 116 -26.27 36.70 37.92
CA LEU A 116 -26.88 35.38 38.12
C LEU A 116 -27.14 34.64 36.80
N LYS A 117 -27.63 35.32 35.76
CA LYS A 117 -27.78 34.74 34.42
C LYS A 117 -26.44 34.30 33.83
N LYS A 118 -25.38 35.12 33.97
CA LYS A 118 -24.03 34.78 33.52
C LYS A 118 -23.48 33.55 34.26
N LEU A 119 -23.60 33.52 35.59
CA LEU A 119 -23.19 32.37 36.40
C LEU A 119 -24.00 31.11 36.08
N TRP A 120 -25.30 31.24 35.86
CA TRP A 120 -26.16 30.12 35.48
C TRP A 120 -25.79 29.58 34.09
N ALA A 121 -25.45 30.45 33.14
CA ALA A 121 -24.95 30.04 31.83
C ALA A 121 -23.61 29.31 31.95
N LYS A 122 -22.66 29.83 32.75
CA LYS A 122 -21.38 29.14 33.05
C LYS A 122 -21.60 27.78 33.71
N HIS A 123 -22.49 27.70 34.71
CA HIS A 123 -22.84 26.45 35.37
C HIS A 123 -23.46 25.47 34.38
N LYS A 124 -24.40 25.92 33.54
CA LYS A 124 -25.04 25.06 32.54
C LYS A 124 -24.03 24.54 31.51
N ALA A 125 -23.12 25.38 31.04
CA ALA A 125 -22.03 24.98 30.15
C ALA A 125 -21.11 23.94 30.81
N ALA A 126 -20.73 24.15 32.07
CA ALA A 126 -19.92 23.18 32.81
C ALA A 126 -20.67 21.86 33.05
N THR A 127 -21.99 21.89 33.31
CA THR A 127 -22.77 20.65 33.46
C THR A 127 -22.89 19.88 32.15
N THR A 128 -23.07 20.56 31.01
CA THR A 128 -23.10 19.90 29.71
C THR A 128 -21.73 19.31 29.36
N GLU A 129 -20.64 20.03 29.65
CA GLU A 129 -19.28 19.52 29.45
C GLU A 129 -19.02 18.27 30.30
N ILE A 130 -19.48 18.23 31.55
CA ILE A 130 -19.40 17.03 32.39
C ILE A 130 -20.21 15.86 31.81
N GLU A 131 -21.38 16.12 31.23
CA GLU A 131 -22.22 15.10 30.59
C GLU A 131 -21.55 14.56 29.32
N ASP A 132 -20.99 15.43 28.50
CA ASP A 132 -20.26 15.08 27.29
C ASP A 132 -19.02 14.23 27.63
N LEU A 133 -18.20 14.66 28.60
CA LEU A 133 -17.04 13.89 29.08
C LEU A 133 -17.42 12.51 29.63
N LYS A 134 -18.56 12.41 30.33
CA LYS A 134 -19.05 11.10 30.82
C LYS A 134 -19.47 10.19 29.67
N ALA A 135 -20.09 10.73 28.64
CA ALA A 135 -20.49 9.97 27.46
C ALA A 135 -19.25 9.48 26.69
N GLU A 136 -18.26 10.34 26.48
CA GLU A 136 -16.98 9.99 25.88
C GLU A 136 -16.26 8.89 26.67
N PHE A 137 -16.12 9.07 27.99
CA PHE A 137 -15.49 8.06 28.84
C PHE A 137 -16.21 6.72 28.82
N GLN A 138 -17.55 6.74 28.76
CA GLN A 138 -18.32 5.50 28.66
C GLN A 138 -18.12 4.81 27.30
N ALA A 139 -18.06 5.56 26.20
CA ALA A 139 -17.76 5.03 24.87
C ALA A 139 -16.34 4.42 24.81
N GLU A 140 -15.33 5.15 25.30
CA GLU A 140 -13.95 4.64 25.38
C GLU A 140 -13.86 3.37 26.22
N LYS A 141 -14.57 3.34 27.36
CA LYS A 141 -14.64 2.15 28.21
C LYS A 141 -15.29 0.97 27.47
N GLU A 142 -16.35 1.21 26.69
CA GLU A 142 -16.99 0.17 25.88
C GLU A 142 -16.05 -0.37 24.81
N ASP A 143 -15.33 0.49 24.09
CA ASP A 143 -14.33 0.09 23.11
C ASP A 143 -13.21 -0.74 23.75
N MET A 144 -12.69 -0.30 24.90
CA MET A 144 -11.69 -1.05 25.66
C MET A 144 -12.22 -2.40 26.14
N LEU A 145 -13.49 -2.49 26.56
CA LEU A 145 -14.09 -3.76 26.94
C LEU A 145 -14.29 -4.69 25.73
N ASP A 146 -14.62 -4.14 24.56
CA ASP A 146 -14.79 -4.91 23.33
C ASP A 146 -13.46 -5.46 22.80
N THR A 147 -12.38 -4.67 22.86
CA THR A 147 -11.03 -5.18 22.56
C THR A 147 -10.62 -6.30 23.53
N VAL A 148 -10.88 -6.16 24.83
CA VAL A 148 -10.63 -7.22 25.82
C VAL A 148 -11.43 -8.47 25.51
N ARG A 149 -12.71 -8.35 25.15
CA ARG A 149 -13.58 -9.49 24.77
C ARG A 149 -13.05 -10.18 23.52
N GLU A 150 -12.63 -9.43 22.51
CA GLU A 150 -12.05 -9.96 21.29
C GLU A 150 -10.73 -10.69 21.54
N LEU A 151 -9.79 -10.06 22.24
CA LEU A 151 -8.53 -10.69 22.62
C LEU A 151 -8.75 -11.95 23.45
N THR A 152 -9.71 -11.93 24.38
CA THR A 152 -10.09 -13.11 25.17
C THR A 152 -10.63 -14.23 24.27
N ARG A 153 -11.45 -13.90 23.27
CA ARG A 153 -11.98 -14.87 22.29
C ARG A 153 -10.84 -15.49 21.48
N GLN A 154 -9.91 -14.67 20.99
CA GLN A 154 -8.74 -15.13 20.24
C GLN A 154 -7.82 -16.00 21.09
N LEU A 155 -7.57 -15.62 22.35
CA LEU A 155 -6.77 -16.42 23.28
C LEU A 155 -7.42 -17.78 23.56
N LYS A 156 -8.73 -17.81 23.82
CA LYS A 156 -9.47 -19.07 24.02
C LYS A 156 -9.39 -19.97 22.79
N LEU A 157 -9.53 -19.41 21.59
CA LEU A 157 -9.39 -20.15 20.33
C LEU A 157 -7.98 -20.74 20.20
N LYS A 158 -6.93 -19.92 20.42
CA LYS A 158 -5.53 -20.38 20.36
C LYS A 158 -5.25 -21.46 21.40
N TYR A 159 -5.76 -21.32 22.61
CA TYR A 159 -5.62 -22.32 23.67
C TYR A 159 -6.29 -23.64 23.30
N LEU A 160 -7.50 -23.59 22.73
CA LEU A 160 -8.21 -24.78 22.25
C LEU A 160 -7.43 -25.49 21.12
N LEU A 161 -6.87 -24.72 20.18
CA LEU A 161 -6.00 -25.27 19.14
C LEU A 161 -4.76 -25.93 19.73
N LEU A 162 -4.08 -25.28 20.69
CA LEU A 162 -2.94 -25.85 21.37
C LEU A 162 -3.30 -27.14 22.11
N SER A 163 -4.42 -27.17 22.84
CA SER A 163 -4.84 -28.36 23.60
C SER A 163 -5.17 -29.57 22.73
N HIS A 164 -5.68 -29.34 21.51
CA HIS A 164 -6.07 -30.43 20.62
C HIS A 164 -4.96 -30.88 19.67
N PHE A 165 -4.06 -29.98 19.25
CA PHE A 165 -3.08 -30.27 18.20
C PHE A 165 -1.63 -30.35 18.69
N VAL A 166 -1.30 -29.88 19.89
CA VAL A 166 0.07 -29.86 20.41
C VAL A 166 0.20 -30.78 21.62
N PRO A 167 1.15 -31.74 21.62
CA PRO A 167 1.44 -32.53 22.81
C PRO A 167 1.84 -31.64 24.00
N LEU A 168 1.29 -31.91 25.18
CA LEU A 168 1.50 -31.09 26.38
C LEU A 168 2.98 -30.92 26.77
N ASP A 169 3.80 -31.94 26.52
CA ASP A 169 5.23 -31.92 26.84
C ASP A 169 6.02 -30.95 25.93
N GLU A 170 5.64 -30.87 24.65
CA GLU A 170 6.23 -29.92 23.70
C GLU A 170 5.83 -28.47 24.03
N ALA A 171 4.56 -28.26 24.40
CA ALA A 171 4.06 -26.96 24.82
C ALA A 171 4.81 -26.44 26.08
N GLN A 172 4.96 -27.27 27.11
CA GLN A 172 5.71 -26.92 28.32
C GLN A 172 7.20 -26.67 28.03
N SER A 173 7.79 -27.45 27.11
CA SER A 173 9.17 -27.24 26.67
C SER A 173 9.33 -25.89 25.93
N LEU A 174 8.34 -25.47 25.15
CA LEU A 174 8.34 -24.17 24.48
C LEU A 174 8.16 -23.01 25.48
N GLU A 175 7.25 -23.13 26.43
CA GLU A 175 7.03 -22.13 27.49
C GLU A 175 8.31 -21.88 28.30
N LYS A 176 9.03 -22.94 28.70
CA LYS A 176 10.32 -22.82 29.42
C LYS A 176 11.42 -22.12 28.61
N ARG A 177 11.34 -22.18 27.27
CA ARG A 177 12.31 -21.57 26.34
C ARG A 177 11.92 -20.17 25.88
N ALA A 178 10.67 -19.77 26.13
CA ALA A 178 10.16 -18.46 25.79
C ALA A 178 10.69 -17.42 26.77
N ARG A 179 11.20 -16.31 26.23
CA ARG A 179 11.64 -15.14 27.00
C ARG A 179 10.89 -13.93 26.47
N TYR A 180 10.32 -13.15 27.36
CA TYR A 180 9.66 -11.91 26.98
C TYR A 180 10.73 -10.82 26.78
N ASP A 181 10.68 -10.16 25.63
CA ASP A 181 11.51 -9.01 25.31
C ASP A 181 10.66 -7.73 25.46
N ALA A 182 11.01 -6.91 26.45
CA ALA A 182 10.28 -5.69 26.77
C ALA A 182 10.52 -4.57 25.75
N ASP A 183 11.67 -4.57 25.05
CA ASP A 183 12.00 -3.52 24.08
C ASP A 183 11.15 -3.64 22.81
N HIS A 184 10.77 -4.87 22.45
CA HIS A 184 9.98 -5.18 21.26
C HIS A 184 8.54 -5.60 21.59
N ASP A 185 8.15 -5.61 22.87
CA ASP A 185 6.85 -6.08 23.38
C ASP A 185 6.44 -7.45 22.79
N ALA A 186 7.38 -8.40 22.77
CA ALA A 186 7.21 -9.67 22.08
C ALA A 186 7.85 -10.85 22.81
N TRP A 187 7.22 -12.02 22.72
CA TRP A 187 7.79 -13.28 23.19
C TRP A 187 8.78 -13.84 22.17
N GLN A 188 10.03 -14.05 22.60
CA GLN A 188 11.08 -14.68 21.81
C GLN A 188 11.31 -16.12 22.29
N VAL A 189 11.22 -17.09 21.38
CA VAL A 189 11.52 -18.50 21.69
C VAL A 189 12.89 -18.85 21.13
N SER A 190 13.81 -19.22 22.02
CA SER A 190 15.16 -19.62 21.65
C SER A 190 15.14 -20.93 20.83
N ARG A 191 15.81 -20.92 19.66
CA ARG A 191 15.99 -22.09 18.76
C ARG A 191 14.69 -22.62 18.12
N LEU A 192 13.86 -21.75 17.57
CA LEU A 192 12.97 -22.13 16.48
C LEU A 192 13.82 -22.22 15.20
N GLU A 193 14.47 -23.36 14.94
CA GLU A 193 15.12 -23.62 13.66
C GLU A 193 14.04 -23.79 12.57
N THR A 194 13.40 -22.69 12.16
CA THR A 194 12.49 -22.58 11.01
C THR A 194 13.24 -22.69 9.67
N LYS A 195 14.43 -23.30 9.65
CA LYS A 195 15.12 -23.59 8.41
C LYS A 195 14.40 -24.77 7.74
N PRO A 196 13.87 -24.62 6.51
CA PRO A 196 13.19 -25.71 5.80
C PRO A 196 14.08 -26.93 5.56
N SER A 197 15.39 -26.76 5.74
CA SER A 197 16.42 -27.81 5.69
C SER A 197 16.40 -28.76 6.90
N SER A 198 15.93 -28.32 8.08
CA SER A 198 15.93 -29.18 9.29
C SER A 198 14.77 -30.17 9.31
N LEU A 199 13.62 -29.77 8.74
CA LEU A 199 12.41 -30.60 8.64
C LEU A 199 12.48 -31.67 7.54
N ARG A 200 13.51 -31.63 6.68
CA ARG A 200 13.76 -32.67 5.68
C ARG A 200 14.98 -33.48 6.13
N PRO A 201 14.81 -34.72 6.65
CA PRO A 201 15.96 -35.57 6.90
C PRO A 201 16.77 -35.71 5.61
N LYS A 202 18.08 -35.42 5.68
CA LYS A 202 18.97 -35.63 4.54
C LYS A 202 18.84 -37.10 4.12
N ARG A 203 18.37 -37.34 2.89
CA ARG A 203 18.23 -38.70 2.37
C ARG A 203 19.60 -39.39 2.42
N PRO A 204 19.70 -40.63 2.89
CA PRO A 204 20.97 -41.35 2.93
C PRO A 204 21.53 -41.47 1.51
N ILE A 205 22.79 -41.08 1.34
CA ILE A 205 23.50 -41.14 0.06
C ILE A 205 24.08 -42.55 -0.06
N SER A 206 23.58 -43.34 -1.01
CA SER A 206 24.07 -44.72 -1.26
C SER A 206 25.50 -44.75 -1.80
N ARG A 207 25.88 -43.76 -2.63
CA ARG A 207 27.20 -43.65 -3.27
C ARG A 207 27.50 -42.21 -3.68
N ARG A 208 28.76 -41.78 -3.62
CA ARG A 208 29.18 -40.44 -4.10
C ARG A 208 28.79 -40.28 -5.57
N GLY A 209 27.96 -39.28 -5.88
CA GLY A 209 27.51 -38.94 -7.23
C GLY A 209 26.13 -39.49 -7.63
N ALA A 210 25.58 -40.47 -6.89
CA ALA A 210 24.23 -40.99 -7.16
C ALA A 210 23.19 -40.30 -6.26
N ARG A 211 22.16 -39.72 -6.87
CA ARG A 211 21.06 -39.05 -6.14
C ARG A 211 20.09 -40.03 -5.47
N ARG A 212 20.11 -41.32 -5.84
CA ARG A 212 19.21 -42.38 -5.37
C ARG A 212 19.93 -43.71 -5.20
N ILE A 213 19.33 -44.62 -4.43
CA ILE A 213 19.80 -46.01 -4.29
C ILE A 213 19.43 -46.77 -5.56
N GLU A 214 20.42 -47.24 -6.31
CA GLU A 214 20.24 -48.05 -7.52
C GLU A 214 20.67 -49.49 -7.24
N SER A 215 19.86 -50.47 -7.67
CA SER A 215 20.25 -51.88 -7.63
C SER A 215 21.34 -52.16 -8.68
N GLU A 216 22.18 -53.17 -8.41
CA GLU A 216 23.19 -53.64 -9.39
C GLU A 216 22.55 -54.03 -10.73
N TYR A 217 21.35 -54.62 -10.69
CA TYR A 217 20.58 -55.00 -11.87
C TYR A 217 20.20 -53.79 -12.74
N ALA A 218 19.66 -52.73 -12.13
CA ALA A 218 19.32 -51.50 -12.85
C ALA A 218 20.57 -50.84 -13.45
N ARG A 219 21.70 -50.88 -12.72
CA ARG A 219 22.97 -50.31 -13.19
C ARG A 219 23.54 -51.04 -14.39
N ARG A 220 23.51 -52.39 -14.36
CA ARG A 220 23.97 -53.22 -15.48
C ARG A 220 23.13 -53.00 -16.72
N ASN A 221 21.80 -52.97 -16.58
CA ASN A 221 20.92 -52.78 -17.73
C ASN A 221 20.97 -51.35 -18.29
N ARG A 222 21.23 -50.34 -17.46
CA ARG A 222 21.47 -48.97 -17.94
C ARG A 222 22.73 -48.86 -18.83
N LEU A 223 23.76 -49.66 -18.57
CA LEU A 223 24.96 -49.70 -19.42
C LEU A 223 24.69 -50.36 -20.78
N ILE A 224 23.72 -51.28 -20.83
CA ILE A 224 23.34 -52.00 -22.04
C ILE A 224 22.36 -51.15 -22.87
N ASP A 225 21.34 -50.59 -22.21
CA ASP A 225 20.27 -49.80 -22.84
C ASP A 225 20.13 -48.43 -22.14
N PRO A 226 20.97 -47.44 -22.48
CA PRO A 226 20.97 -46.14 -21.82
C PRO A 226 19.73 -45.29 -22.12
N LEU A 227 19.01 -45.58 -23.20
CA LEU A 227 17.81 -44.86 -23.62
C LEU A 227 16.54 -45.32 -22.88
N ASN A 228 16.58 -46.48 -22.24
CA ASN A 228 15.39 -47.01 -21.57
C ASN A 228 15.15 -46.30 -20.23
N VAL A 229 14.04 -45.57 -20.16
CA VAL A 229 13.61 -44.78 -18.99
C VAL A 229 13.49 -45.64 -17.72
N ARG A 230 13.23 -46.95 -17.86
CA ARG A 230 13.00 -47.86 -16.73
C ARG A 230 14.21 -48.06 -15.81
N TRP A 231 15.43 -47.92 -16.32
CA TRP A 231 16.67 -48.13 -15.54
C TRP A 231 17.44 -46.84 -15.23
N ARG A 232 16.84 -45.67 -15.52
CA ARG A 232 17.46 -44.37 -15.21
C ARG A 232 17.29 -44.02 -13.72
N SER A 233 18.33 -43.42 -13.16
CA SER A 233 18.35 -42.93 -11.78
C SER A 233 17.59 -41.63 -11.57
N ASP A 234 17.44 -40.87 -12.67
CA ASP A 234 16.89 -39.54 -12.68
C ASP A 234 15.49 -39.56 -13.31
N ASN A 235 14.53 -38.89 -12.67
CA ASN A 235 13.17 -38.72 -13.20
C ASN A 235 13.14 -37.58 -14.24
N VAL A 236 14.03 -37.63 -15.22
CA VAL A 236 14.08 -36.67 -16.33
C VAL A 236 14.01 -37.47 -17.62
N VAL A 237 12.92 -37.26 -18.37
CA VAL A 237 12.78 -37.82 -19.72
C VAL A 237 13.47 -36.87 -20.67
N GLN A 238 14.54 -37.33 -21.32
CA GLN A 238 15.11 -36.61 -22.46
C GLN A 238 14.23 -36.90 -23.66
N LEU A 239 13.50 -35.88 -24.10
CA LEU A 239 12.74 -35.89 -25.34
C LEU A 239 13.59 -35.20 -26.41
N ASP A 240 13.66 -35.79 -27.59
CA ASP A 240 14.24 -35.13 -28.74
C ASP A 240 13.27 -34.04 -29.19
N LEU A 241 13.74 -32.79 -29.30
CA LEU A 241 12.91 -31.69 -29.78
C LEU A 241 12.71 -31.85 -31.29
N GLU A 242 11.50 -32.24 -31.69
CA GLU A 242 11.08 -32.21 -33.09
C GLU A 242 10.79 -30.76 -33.48
N MET A 243 11.66 -30.18 -34.31
CA MET A 243 11.47 -28.83 -34.83
C MET A 243 10.36 -28.85 -35.88
N PRO A 244 9.37 -27.92 -35.82
CA PRO A 244 8.28 -27.89 -36.80
C PRO A 244 8.81 -27.78 -38.23
N GLU A 245 8.18 -28.49 -39.17
CA GLU A 245 8.47 -28.29 -40.59
C GLU A 245 8.24 -26.81 -40.98
N ARG A 246 9.17 -26.24 -41.76
CA ARG A 246 9.07 -24.85 -42.25
C ARG A 246 7.75 -24.68 -43.01
N ARG A 247 6.78 -23.99 -42.39
CA ARG A 247 5.48 -23.65 -43.01
C ARG A 247 5.50 -22.36 -43.83
N THR A 248 6.63 -21.67 -43.88
CA THR A 248 6.76 -20.44 -44.68
C THR A 248 7.03 -20.81 -46.13
N ARG A 249 6.13 -20.40 -47.03
CA ARG A 249 6.38 -20.41 -48.47
C ARG A 249 7.42 -19.34 -48.78
N ASP A 250 8.45 -19.66 -49.57
CA ASP A 250 9.45 -18.66 -49.96
C ASP A 250 8.76 -17.55 -50.77
N PHE A 251 9.15 -16.29 -50.52
CA PHE A 251 8.49 -15.13 -51.10
C PHE A 251 8.86 -15.02 -52.58
N GLU A 252 7.97 -15.44 -53.47
CA GLU A 252 8.11 -15.26 -54.91
C GLU A 252 7.53 -13.91 -55.33
N ILE A 253 8.38 -13.04 -55.86
CA ILE A 253 7.97 -11.75 -56.42
C ILE A 253 7.34 -12.00 -57.79
N ALA A 254 6.07 -11.64 -57.95
CA ALA A 254 5.39 -11.71 -59.23
C ALA A 254 5.99 -10.68 -60.21
N ASN A 255 6.37 -11.19 -61.39
CA ASN A 255 6.86 -10.52 -62.59
C ASN A 255 8.38 -10.32 -62.65
N GLY A 256 9.02 -11.24 -63.37
CA GLY A 256 10.44 -11.26 -63.67
C GLY A 256 10.89 -10.06 -64.50
N THR A 257 11.25 -8.99 -63.80
CA THR A 257 12.27 -8.02 -64.20
C THR A 257 12.81 -7.42 -62.90
N GLY A 258 14.08 -7.71 -62.62
CA GLY A 258 14.71 -7.34 -61.35
C GLY A 258 14.82 -5.84 -61.14
N TYR A 259 14.28 -5.36 -60.02
CA TYR A 259 14.90 -4.39 -59.12
C TYR A 259 14.25 -4.58 -57.74
N ALA A 260 15.07 -4.82 -56.73
CA ALA A 260 14.63 -5.02 -55.35
C ALA A 260 13.90 -3.76 -54.85
N HIS A 261 12.57 -3.78 -54.78
CA HIS A 261 11.83 -2.91 -53.87
C HIS A 261 12.03 -3.46 -52.47
N SER A 262 13.22 -3.14 -51.96
CA SER A 262 13.64 -3.39 -50.59
C SER A 262 12.68 -2.71 -49.61
N MET A 263 12.78 -3.14 -48.35
CA MET A 263 12.14 -2.61 -47.14
C MET A 263 12.02 -1.05 -47.08
N ASN A 264 12.81 -0.35 -47.90
CA ASN A 264 12.80 1.09 -48.13
C ASN A 264 11.45 1.66 -48.61
N TYR A 265 10.65 0.96 -49.44
CA TYR A 265 9.33 1.48 -49.89
C TYR A 265 8.35 1.67 -48.73
N TRP A 266 8.37 0.74 -47.76
CA TRP A 266 7.56 0.84 -46.55
C TRP A 266 8.14 1.84 -45.54
N LEU A 267 9.47 2.01 -45.50
CA LEU A 267 10.11 3.04 -44.66
C LEU A 267 9.82 4.47 -45.16
N GLU A 268 9.75 4.69 -46.47
CA GLU A 268 9.56 6.02 -47.06
C GLU A 268 8.10 6.53 -46.93
N HIS A 269 7.12 5.61 -46.94
CA HIS A 269 5.70 5.97 -46.80
C HIS A 269 5.17 5.95 -45.36
N ILE A 270 5.80 5.22 -44.44
CA ILE A 270 5.41 5.18 -43.02
C ILE A 270 6.23 6.17 -42.18
N GLY A 271 7.41 6.60 -42.65
CA GLY A 271 8.37 7.40 -41.87
C GLY A 271 8.30 8.92 -42.00
N VAL A 272 7.42 9.49 -42.83
CA VAL A 272 7.25 10.95 -42.90
C VAL A 272 6.25 11.39 -41.83
N ALA A 273 6.77 11.84 -40.69
CA ALA A 273 5.98 12.50 -39.67
C ALA A 273 5.32 13.76 -40.27
N THR A 274 4.00 13.72 -40.44
CA THR A 274 3.19 14.93 -40.54
C THR A 274 2.81 15.36 -39.12
N GLU A 275 2.59 16.66 -38.88
CA GLU A 275 2.44 17.28 -37.55
C GLU A 275 1.18 16.84 -36.74
N GLY A 276 0.69 15.62 -36.91
CA GLY A 276 -0.55 15.12 -36.30
C GLY A 276 -0.51 13.67 -35.79
N ASP A 277 0.65 13.05 -35.61
CA ASP A 277 0.69 11.67 -35.12
C ASP A 277 0.57 11.58 -33.59
N VAL A 278 -0.57 11.02 -33.18
CA VAL A 278 -0.97 10.69 -31.81
C VAL A 278 -0.07 9.59 -31.26
N GLU A 279 0.50 9.82 -30.07
CA GLU A 279 1.25 8.81 -29.30
C GLU A 279 0.41 7.54 -29.08
N ILE A 280 0.80 6.43 -29.71
CA ILE A 280 0.24 5.11 -29.40
C ILE A 280 0.91 4.62 -28.11
N THR A 281 0.24 4.83 -26.99
CA THR A 281 0.59 4.24 -25.69
C THR A 281 0.04 2.82 -25.62
N PHE A 282 0.91 1.84 -25.42
CA PHE A 282 0.50 0.47 -25.09
C PHE A 282 0.15 0.41 -23.60
N ALA A 283 -1.14 0.27 -23.29
CA ALA A 283 -1.61 -0.02 -21.94
C ALA A 283 -1.15 -1.44 -21.54
N ASN A 284 -0.05 -1.51 -20.79
CA ASN A 284 0.35 -2.72 -20.09
C ASN A 284 -0.01 -2.56 -18.60
N GLU A 285 -1.30 -2.66 -18.29
CA GLU A 285 -1.80 -2.86 -16.93
C GLU A 285 -2.50 -4.21 -16.87
N VAL A 286 -1.73 -5.25 -16.53
CA VAL A 286 -2.28 -6.51 -16.03
C VAL A 286 -2.37 -6.35 -14.52
N GLU A 287 -3.57 -6.06 -14.02
CA GLU A 287 -3.88 -6.20 -12.60
C GLU A 287 -3.77 -7.68 -12.21
N VAL A 288 -2.74 -8.03 -11.45
CA VAL A 288 -2.64 -9.31 -10.76
C VAL A 288 -3.45 -9.22 -9.48
N ALA A 289 -4.71 -9.68 -9.52
CA ALA A 289 -5.49 -9.94 -8.31
C ALA A 289 -5.01 -11.26 -7.67
N PRO A 290 -4.79 -11.29 -6.34
CA PRO A 290 -4.36 -12.50 -5.64
C PRO A 290 -5.49 -13.54 -5.58
N SER A 291 -5.10 -14.78 -5.82
CA SER A 291 -5.91 -15.98 -5.63
C SER A 291 -6.40 -16.11 -4.18
N GLY A 292 -7.72 -16.07 -3.99
CA GLY A 292 -8.42 -16.45 -2.76
C GLY A 292 -9.54 -17.42 -3.09
N LEU A 293 -9.53 -18.58 -2.43
CA LEU A 293 -10.31 -19.76 -2.75
C LEU A 293 -11.83 -19.56 -2.75
N ALA A 294 -12.47 -20.22 -3.69
CA ALA A 294 -13.90 -20.49 -3.71
C ALA A 294 -14.34 -21.41 -2.55
N SER A 295 -15.39 -21.03 -1.84
CA SER A 295 -16.30 -21.99 -1.19
C SER A 295 -17.67 -21.91 -1.87
N SER A 296 -18.04 -23.01 -2.52
CA SER A 296 -19.40 -23.57 -2.66
C SER A 296 -20.58 -22.59 -2.84
N LYS A 297 -21.05 -22.48 -4.08
CA LYS A 297 -22.43 -22.13 -4.41
C LYS A 297 -23.24 -23.42 -4.49
N ASP A 298 -24.06 -23.67 -3.48
CA ASP A 298 -25.18 -24.60 -3.60
C ASP A 298 -26.50 -23.83 -3.75
N LYS A 299 -27.37 -24.47 -4.52
CA LYS A 299 -28.52 -23.91 -5.22
C LYS A 299 -29.78 -24.09 -4.37
N SER A 300 -30.53 -23.02 -4.11
CA SER A 300 -31.99 -23.14 -4.00
C SER A 300 -32.67 -21.81 -4.32
N GLN A 301 -33.60 -21.89 -5.27
CA GLN A 301 -34.43 -20.80 -5.76
C GLN A 301 -35.56 -20.52 -4.75
N SER A 302 -35.76 -19.24 -4.48
CA SER A 302 -36.98 -18.67 -3.94
C SER A 302 -38.08 -18.62 -5.00
N THR A 303 -39.30 -19.03 -4.67
CA THR A 303 -40.51 -18.44 -5.24
C THR A 303 -41.57 -18.23 -4.15
N SER A 304 -41.94 -16.97 -4.00
CA SER A 304 -43.16 -16.51 -3.37
C SER A 304 -44.34 -16.65 -4.34
N ASN A 305 -45.52 -17.05 -3.85
CA ASN A 305 -46.69 -16.18 -3.66
C ASN A 305 -48.05 -16.94 -3.77
N GLY A 306 -48.89 -16.77 -2.72
CA GLY A 306 -50.34 -16.51 -2.78
C GLY A 306 -51.35 -17.53 -3.34
N GLY A 307 -52.31 -17.94 -2.49
CA GLY A 307 -53.74 -17.98 -2.89
C GLY A 307 -54.60 -19.21 -2.51
N SER A 308 -55.35 -19.07 -1.41
CA SER A 308 -56.78 -19.43 -1.25
C SER A 308 -57.27 -20.89 -1.04
N LYS A 309 -57.99 -21.02 0.10
CA LYS A 309 -59.29 -21.69 0.36
C LYS A 309 -59.41 -23.16 0.80
N GLU A 310 -60.16 -23.28 1.92
CA GLU A 310 -61.13 -24.32 2.33
C GLU A 310 -60.69 -25.62 3.06
N GLY A 311 -61.43 -25.93 4.14
CA GLY A 311 -61.65 -27.29 4.71
C GLY A 311 -60.90 -27.59 6.02
N LYS A 312 -61.41 -27.25 7.23
CA LYS A 312 -62.33 -27.98 8.14
C LYS A 312 -61.72 -29.19 8.89
N GLU A 313 -62.17 -29.32 10.15
CA GLU A 313 -61.99 -30.41 11.16
C GLU A 313 -60.68 -30.36 12.00
N SER A 314 -60.66 -30.03 13.29
CA SER A 314 -61.38 -30.44 14.51
C SER A 314 -60.71 -31.59 15.28
N LYS A 315 -60.12 -31.26 16.43
CA LYS A 315 -60.25 -31.88 17.78
C LYS A 315 -59.01 -31.54 18.61
N GLU A 316 -59.09 -30.73 19.66
CA GLU A 316 -59.71 -30.97 20.98
C GLU A 316 -58.79 -31.74 21.93
N GLY A 317 -58.54 -31.15 23.11
CA GLY A 317 -57.73 -31.72 24.20
C GLY A 317 -56.98 -30.65 25.01
N THR A 318 -57.63 -29.59 25.49
CA THR A 318 -57.99 -29.40 26.92
C THR A 318 -57.05 -30.02 27.98
N LYS A 319 -56.38 -29.16 28.76
CA LYS A 319 -56.61 -28.89 30.20
C LYS A 319 -55.48 -27.96 30.70
N LYS A 320 -55.83 -26.74 31.17
CA LYS A 320 -56.09 -26.38 32.58
C LYS A 320 -54.86 -26.59 33.45
N ALA A 321 -54.46 -25.71 34.36
CA ALA A 321 -54.82 -24.38 34.83
C ALA A 321 -53.57 -23.98 35.69
N SER A 322 -53.36 -22.84 36.30
CA SER A 322 -54.17 -21.76 36.86
C SER A 322 -53.12 -20.76 37.37
N SER A 323 -53.25 -19.47 37.04
CA SER A 323 -53.60 -18.41 37.99
C SER A 323 -52.45 -18.02 38.93
N SER A 324 -52.15 -16.76 39.19
CA SER A 324 -53.05 -15.62 39.37
C SER A 324 -52.18 -14.37 39.49
N SER A 325 -52.48 -13.31 38.71
CA SER A 325 -53.06 -12.02 39.19
C SER A 325 -52.11 -11.21 40.07
N SER A 326 -51.86 -9.93 39.83
CA SER A 326 -52.81 -8.82 39.61
C SER A 326 -52.03 -7.63 39.01
N ALA A 327 -52.50 -6.95 37.95
CA ALA A 327 -53.47 -5.83 37.97
C ALA A 327 -53.00 -4.71 38.94
N ASP A 328 -52.78 -3.46 38.52
CA ASP A 328 -53.59 -2.51 37.74
C ASP A 328 -52.64 -1.40 37.21
N ASP A 329 -52.99 -0.42 36.37
CA ASP A 329 -53.97 -0.17 35.30
C ASP A 329 -53.77 1.33 34.96
N LYS A 330 -54.10 1.69 33.72
CA LYS A 330 -54.36 3.05 33.19
C LYS A 330 -53.17 4.00 33.01
N SER A 331 -53.08 4.81 31.96
CA SER A 331 -53.79 4.95 30.67
C SER A 331 -53.21 6.19 29.95
N ARG A 332 -53.45 6.27 28.63
CA ARG A 332 -53.40 7.48 27.74
C ARG A 332 -52.00 7.84 27.22
N LYS A 333 -51.64 7.59 25.95
CA LYS A 333 -52.21 7.98 24.63
C LYS A 333 -52.04 9.47 24.32
N SER A 334 -51.05 9.80 23.48
CA SER A 334 -51.19 10.79 22.39
C SER A 334 -49.92 10.84 21.52
N ALA A 335 -50.08 10.42 20.26
CA ALA A 335 -49.24 10.86 19.16
C ALA A 335 -49.72 12.25 18.70
N SER A 336 -48.81 13.20 18.42
CA SER A 336 -48.81 13.97 17.16
C SER A 336 -47.77 15.11 17.16
N LYS A 337 -47.03 15.15 16.04
CA LYS A 337 -46.76 16.30 15.16
C LYS A 337 -45.99 17.53 15.68
N ARG A 338 -44.90 17.77 14.96
CA ARG A 338 -44.06 18.99 14.85
C ARG A 338 -44.89 20.27 14.66
N PRO A 339 -44.44 21.42 15.17
CA PRO A 339 -44.95 22.72 14.73
C PRO A 339 -44.27 23.18 13.42
N PRO A 340 -45.01 23.84 12.51
CA PRO A 340 -44.46 24.60 11.39
C PRO A 340 -44.25 26.08 11.77
N THR A 341 -43.70 26.84 10.82
CA THR A 341 -43.68 28.32 10.68
C THR A 341 -42.38 29.06 11.02
N ALA A 342 -41.76 29.63 9.97
CA ALA A 342 -41.35 31.03 9.94
C ALA A 342 -41.34 31.50 8.47
N SER A 343 -42.34 32.29 8.12
CA SER A 343 -42.51 32.98 6.84
C SER A 343 -41.70 34.28 6.78
N ARG A 344 -41.12 34.55 5.60
CA ARG A 344 -40.82 35.86 5.00
C ARG A 344 -40.47 37.03 5.94
N ARG A 345 -39.18 37.40 5.96
CA ARG A 345 -38.75 38.76 6.31
C ARG A 345 -38.34 39.51 5.04
N ARG A 346 -39.05 40.63 4.86
CA ARG A 346 -38.96 41.67 3.84
C ARG A 346 -37.54 42.26 3.80
N ARG A 347 -36.99 42.38 2.59
CA ARG A 347 -35.75 43.09 2.26
C ARG A 347 -36.16 44.52 1.93
N GLU A 348 -35.81 45.48 2.79
CA GLU A 348 -35.91 46.90 2.46
C GLU A 348 -34.50 47.42 2.13
N GLN A 349 -34.51 48.29 1.12
CA GLN A 349 -33.38 48.86 0.40
C GLN A 349 -32.75 49.99 1.21
N LEU A 350 -31.44 50.12 1.12
CA LEU A 350 -30.73 51.39 1.28
C LEU A 350 -29.61 51.41 0.23
N ASP A 351 -29.92 52.06 -0.89
CA ASP A 351 -28.94 52.67 -1.78
C ASP A 351 -28.91 54.16 -1.43
N GLU A 352 -27.74 54.65 -1.01
CA GLU A 352 -27.16 55.94 -1.39
C GLU A 352 -25.64 55.79 -1.45
#